data_AF-A0A0A8YC75-F1
#
_entry.id   AF-A0A0A8YC75-F1
#
_cell.length_a   1.000
_cell.length_b   1.000
_cell.length_c   1.000
_cell.angle_alpha   90.00
_cell.angle_beta   90.00
_cell.angle_gamma   90.00
#
_symmetry.space_group_name_H-M   'P 1'
#
loop_
_entity.id
_entity.type
_entity.pdbx_description
1 polymer ?
#
loop_
_entity_poly.entity_id
_entity_poly.type
_entity_poly.pdbx_seq_one_letter_code
_entity_poly.pdbx_strand_id
1 'polypeptide(L)'
;MTIPLYRHCIHPRIPQLAVLGYGDSFSTMFTSEMMSKWLICLLEGSFQLPTIEEMEKDVLKWMGCTKMYKRKPLHWTCIKATNIWYNDQLCIDMGHNPKRKNISC
;
A
#
# COMPACT_ATOMS: atom_id res chain seq x y z
N MET A 1 13.50 11.93 3.85
CA MET A 1 13.92 10.51 3.78
C MET A 1 12.66 9.67 3.92
N THR A 2 12.28 8.89 2.92
CA THR A 2 11.03 8.09 2.93
C THR A 2 11.33 6.67 3.37
N ILE A 3 10.61 6.16 4.36
CA ILE A 3 10.80 4.79 4.85
C ILE A 3 10.26 3.81 3.78
N PRO A 4 11.03 2.79 3.37
CA PRO A 4 10.61 1.82 2.37
C PRO A 4 9.59 0.84 2.96
N LEU A 5 8.30 1.21 2.91
CA LEU A 5 7.20 0.37 3.37
C LEU A 5 6.47 -0.23 2.16
N TYR A 6 6.36 -1.55 2.12
CA TYR A 6 5.50 -2.27 1.18
C TYR A 6 4.05 -1.86 1.42
N ARG A 7 3.37 -1.44 0.34
CA ARG A 7 2.02 -0.84 0.38
C ARG A 7 1.88 0.30 1.41
N HIS A 8 2.97 1.01 1.76
CA HIS A 8 2.97 2.01 2.85
C HIS A 8 2.55 1.46 4.23
N CYS A 9 2.58 0.15 4.43
CA CYS A 9 2.10 -0.53 5.63
C CYS A 9 3.19 -1.39 6.29
N ILE A 10 3.82 -2.31 5.55
CA ILE A 10 4.71 -3.32 6.13
C ILE A 10 6.17 -3.08 5.76
N HIS A 11 7.07 -3.22 6.71
CA HIS A 11 8.49 -3.17 6.42
C HIS A 11 8.98 -4.54 5.89
N PRO A 12 9.60 -4.63 4.69
CA PRO A 12 9.98 -5.91 4.08
C PRO A 12 10.82 -6.83 4.96
N ARG A 13 11.72 -6.25 5.77
CA ARG A 13 12.63 -7.01 6.67
C ARG A 13 12.03 -7.33 8.04
N ILE A 14 10.89 -6.73 8.38
CA ILE A 14 10.21 -6.95 9.65
C ILE A 14 8.71 -7.13 9.34
N PRO A 15 8.33 -8.24 8.67
CA PRO A 15 6.96 -8.42 8.16
C PRO A 15 5.90 -8.52 9.26
N GLN A 16 6.32 -8.78 10.50
CA GLN A 16 5.44 -8.83 11.68
C GLN A 16 5.08 -7.43 12.22
N LEU A 17 5.60 -6.35 11.62
CA LEU A 17 5.31 -4.98 11.99
C LEU A 17 4.55 -4.28 10.87
N ALA A 18 3.33 -3.84 11.18
CA ALA A 18 2.50 -3.00 10.31
C ALA A 18 2.39 -1.58 10.87
N VAL A 19 2.53 -0.58 9.99
CA VAL A 19 2.41 0.85 10.30
C VAL A 19 1.25 1.41 9.49
N LEU A 20 0.18 1.82 10.17
CA LEU A 20 -0.97 2.46 9.53
C LEU A 20 -0.85 3.99 9.63
N GLY A 21 -1.28 4.69 8.57
CA GLY A 21 -1.32 6.16 8.55
C GLY A 21 -0.01 6.86 8.16
N TYR A 22 1.00 6.12 7.68
CA TYR A 22 2.26 6.71 7.23
C TYR A 22 2.12 7.55 5.94
N GLY A 23 1.19 7.17 5.06
CA GLY A 23 0.91 7.86 3.79
C GLY A 23 -0.24 8.86 3.88
N ASP A 24 -0.02 10.09 3.41
CA ASP A 24 -1.03 11.16 3.36
C ASP A 24 -1.84 11.11 2.04
N SER A 25 -3.18 11.17 2.13
CA SER A 25 -4.15 11.10 1.01
C SER A 25 -5.25 12.16 1.15
N PHE A 26 -5.93 12.56 0.06
CA PHE A 26 -7.05 13.52 0.13
C PHE A 26 -8.28 12.99 0.89
N SER A 27 -8.39 11.66 1.02
CA SER A 27 -9.48 10.95 1.70
C SER A 27 -8.88 9.95 2.69
N THR A 28 -8.11 10.46 3.65
CA THR A 28 -7.39 9.69 4.68
C THR A 28 -8.27 8.64 5.36
N MET A 29 -9.56 8.93 5.58
CA MET A 29 -10.53 8.00 6.16
C MET A 29 -10.71 6.73 5.30
N PHE A 30 -11.00 6.88 4.01
CA PHE A 30 -11.23 5.75 3.12
C PHE A 30 -9.95 4.92 2.89
N THR A 31 -8.81 5.59 2.70
CA THR A 31 -7.53 4.87 2.51
C THR A 31 -7.12 4.12 3.77
N SER A 32 -7.42 4.67 4.96
CA SER A 32 -7.15 3.98 6.23
C SER A 32 -8.10 2.80 6.43
N GLU A 33 -9.38 2.93 6.07
CA GLU A 33 -10.36 1.84 6.11
C GLU A 33 -9.92 0.67 5.20
N MET A 34 -9.58 0.98 3.95
CA MET A 34 -9.11 -0.03 2.98
C MET A 34 -7.84 -0.73 3.43
N MET A 35 -6.88 0.02 3.97
CA MET A 35 -5.64 -0.55 4.49
C MET A 35 -5.87 -1.39 5.75
N SER A 36 -6.85 -1.01 6.59
CA SER A 36 -7.24 -1.80 7.77
C SER A 36 -7.88 -3.13 7.34
N LYS A 37 -8.76 -3.12 6.34
CA LYS A 37 -9.34 -4.33 5.74
C LYS A 37 -8.26 -5.24 5.15
N TRP A 38 -7.33 -4.68 4.39
CA TRP A 38 -6.18 -5.42 3.85
C TRP A 38 -5.34 -6.06 4.95
N LEU A 39 -5.09 -5.33 6.06
CA LEU A 39 -4.35 -5.85 7.20
C LEU A 39 -5.10 -6.97 7.92
N ILE A 40 -6.43 -6.86 8.08
CA ILE A 40 -7.25 -7.93 8.67
C ILE A 40 -7.18 -9.19 7.81
N CYS A 41 -7.40 -9.08 6.50
CA CYS A 41 -7.28 -10.19 5.57
C CYS A 41 -5.87 -10.84 5.64
N LEU A 42 -4.81 -10.05 5.85
CA LEU A 42 -3.46 -10.59 6.05
C LEU A 42 -3.33 -11.36 7.36
N LEU A 43 -3.86 -10.82 8.46
CA LEU A 43 -3.81 -11.45 9.79
C LEU A 43 -4.66 -12.72 9.86
N GLU A 44 -5.77 -12.77 9.14
CA GLU A 44 -6.61 -13.97 8.96
C GLU A 44 -5.95 -15.03 8.08
N GLY A 45 -4.87 -14.67 7.36
CA GLY A 45 -4.17 -15.56 6.45
C GLY A 45 -4.87 -15.76 5.10
N SER A 46 -5.86 -14.91 4.76
CA SER A 46 -6.58 -14.93 3.48
C SER A 46 -5.65 -14.76 2.28
N PHE A 47 -4.53 -14.07 2.47
CA PHE A 47 -3.42 -14.04 1.53
C PHE A 47 -2.08 -14.03 2.27
N GLN A 48 -1.00 -14.34 1.55
CA GLN A 48 0.36 -14.35 2.08
C GLN A 48 1.17 -13.20 1.47
N LEU A 49 2.10 -12.65 2.25
CA LEU A 49 3.03 -11.66 1.72
C LEU A 49 3.96 -12.31 0.68
N PRO A 50 4.33 -11.57 -0.38
CA PRO A 50 5.35 -12.02 -1.31
C PRO A 50 6.71 -12.08 -0.61
N THR A 51 7.72 -12.60 -1.32
CA THR A 51 9.07 -12.69 -0.77
C THR A 51 9.67 -11.31 -0.47
N ILE A 52 10.65 -11.26 0.45
CA ILE A 52 11.31 -9.99 0.83
C ILE A 52 11.89 -9.27 -0.39
N GLU A 53 12.49 -10.02 -1.32
CA GLU A 53 13.06 -9.47 -2.56
C GLU A 53 11.98 -8.84 -3.45
N GLU A 54 10.82 -9.47 -3.57
CA GLU A 54 9.69 -8.94 -4.34
C GLU A 54 9.10 -7.70 -3.69
N MET A 55 8.97 -7.69 -2.36
CA MET A 55 8.54 -6.51 -1.60
C MET A 55 9.50 -5.34 -1.79
N GLU A 56 10.81 -5.57 -1.66
CA GLU A 56 11.84 -4.53 -1.86
C GLU A 56 11.81 -4.01 -3.31
N LYS A 57 11.66 -4.90 -4.31
CA LYS A 57 11.53 -4.52 -5.72
C LYS A 57 10.29 -3.68 -6.01
N ASP A 58 9.14 -4.03 -5.42
CA ASP A 58 7.89 -3.28 -5.55
C ASP A 58 8.02 -1.88 -4.94
N VAL A 59 8.62 -1.78 -3.75
CA VAL A 59 8.90 -0.50 -3.09
C VAL A 59 9.83 0.37 -3.94
N LEU A 60 10.89 -0.19 -4.51
CA LEU A 60 11.81 0.53 -5.41
C LEU A 60 11.10 1.00 -6.68
N LYS A 61 10.26 0.15 -7.28
CA LYS A 61 9.44 0.50 -8.45
C LYS A 61 8.51 1.67 -8.13
N TRP A 62 7.84 1.62 -6.98
CA TRP A 62 6.97 2.67 -6.50
C TRP A 62 7.70 4.00 -6.27
N MET A 63 8.86 3.94 -5.62
CA MET A 63 9.71 5.12 -5.43
C MET A 63 10.16 5.72 -6.76
N GLY A 64 10.53 4.88 -7.73
CA GLY A 64 10.88 5.29 -9.10
C GLY A 64 9.75 6.01 -9.81
N CYS A 65 8.55 5.40 -9.83
CA CYS A 65 7.35 6.02 -10.39
C CYS A 65 7.05 7.36 -9.70
N THR A 66 7.05 7.39 -8.38
CA THR A 66 6.77 8.59 -7.60
C THR A 66 7.80 9.71 -7.88
N LYS A 67 9.07 9.37 -8.10
CA LYS A 67 10.13 10.33 -8.46
C LYS A 67 9.89 10.96 -9.84
N MET A 68 9.39 10.20 -10.82
CA MET A 68 9.05 10.72 -12.16
C MET A 68 7.88 11.70 -12.14
N TYR A 69 6.87 11.45 -11.30
CA TYR A 69 5.67 12.30 -11.21
C TYR A 69 5.83 13.51 -10.26
N LYS A 70 6.87 13.55 -9.41
CA LYS A 70 7.13 14.66 -8.48
C LYS A 70 7.94 15.78 -9.16
N ARG A 71 7.27 16.87 -9.58
CA ARG A 71 7.93 18.14 -9.99
C ARG A 71 8.57 18.92 -8.83
N LYS A 72 8.22 18.62 -7.57
CA LYS A 72 8.84 19.15 -6.34
C LYS A 72 8.97 18.03 -5.30
N PRO A 73 9.98 18.06 -4.42
CA PRO A 73 10.14 17.08 -3.35
C PRO A 73 9.07 17.31 -2.28
N LEU A 74 7.85 16.83 -2.52
CA LEU A 74 6.89 16.65 -1.45
C LEU A 74 7.52 15.67 -0.45
N HIS A 75 7.74 16.18 0.77
CA HIS A 75 8.38 15.51 1.89
C HIS A 75 7.72 14.17 2.26
N TRP A 76 6.49 13.96 1.80
CA TRP A 76 5.69 12.75 2.02
C TRP A 76 5.44 11.97 0.72
N THR A 77 5.40 10.64 0.82
CA THR A 77 4.91 9.73 -0.23
C THR A 77 3.41 9.92 -0.36
N CYS A 78 3.03 11.00 -1.02
CA CYS A 78 1.64 11.39 -1.13
C CYS A 78 0.95 10.51 -2.18
N ILE A 79 0.00 9.68 -1.74
CA ILE A 79 -0.74 8.72 -2.59
C ILE A 79 -1.78 9.46 -3.48
N LYS A 80 -1.78 10.81 -3.45
CA LYS A 80 -2.81 11.69 -4.06
C LYS A 80 -3.08 11.44 -5.54
N ALA A 81 -2.06 11.28 -6.39
CA ALA A 81 -2.26 11.09 -7.83
C ALA A 81 -2.59 9.64 -8.22
N THR A 82 -2.30 8.68 -7.33
CA THR A 82 -2.31 7.24 -7.62
C THR A 82 -3.25 6.48 -6.69
N ASN A 83 -4.19 7.16 -6.03
CA ASN A 83 -5.06 6.57 -5.02
C ASN A 83 -5.95 5.46 -5.57
N ILE A 84 -6.49 5.62 -6.79
CA ILE A 84 -7.29 4.57 -7.45
C ILE A 84 -6.45 3.31 -7.65
N TRP A 85 -5.30 3.46 -8.31
CA TRP A 85 -4.38 2.34 -8.57
C TRP A 85 -3.90 1.67 -7.27
N TYR A 86 -3.62 2.46 -6.23
CA TYR A 86 -3.22 1.93 -4.93
C TYR A 86 -4.30 1.06 -4.30
N ASN A 87 -5.57 1.51 -4.30
CA ASN A 87 -6.68 0.70 -3.81
C ASN A 87 -6.89 -0.55 -4.67
N ASP A 88 -6.69 -0.45 -6.00
CA ASP A 88 -6.78 -1.62 -6.88
C ASP A 88 -5.73 -2.67 -6.53
N GLN A 89 -4.50 -2.28 -6.18
CA GLN A 89 -3.46 -3.21 -5.72
C GLN A 89 -3.87 -3.90 -4.41
N LEU A 90 -4.42 -3.17 -3.44
CA LEU A 90 -4.90 -3.79 -2.19
C LEU A 90 -6.02 -4.81 -2.47
N CYS A 91 -6.93 -4.49 -3.39
CA CYS A 91 -7.98 -5.42 -3.81
C CYS A 91 -7.39 -6.68 -4.45
N ILE A 92 -6.38 -6.53 -5.32
CA ILE A 92 -5.71 -7.66 -5.97
C ILE A 92 -5.00 -8.55 -4.94
N ASP A 93 -4.29 -7.94 -3.98
CA ASP A 93 -3.59 -8.66 -2.92
C ASP A 93 -4.58 -9.50 -2.08
N MET A 94 -5.78 -8.96 -1.80
CA MET A 94 -6.87 -9.68 -1.12
C MET A 94 -7.63 -10.67 -2.03
N GLY A 95 -7.29 -10.79 -3.32
CA GLY A 95 -7.98 -11.67 -4.27
C GLY A 95 -9.35 -11.14 -4.77
N HIS A 96 -9.67 -9.87 -4.51
CA HIS A 96 -10.91 -9.23 -4.94
C HIS A 96 -10.76 -8.55 -6.31
N ASN A 97 -11.87 -8.49 -7.07
CA ASN A 97 -11.91 -7.76 -8.32
C ASN A 97 -12.03 -6.24 -8.05
N PRO A 98 -11.04 -5.41 -8.43
CA PRO A 98 -11.04 -3.97 -8.14
C PRO A 98 -12.21 -3.22 -8.79
N LYS A 99 -12.84 -3.78 -9.83
CA LYS A 99 -13.97 -3.17 -10.54
C LYS A 99 -15.32 -3.39 -9.84
N ARG A 100 -15.41 -4.18 -8.76
CA ARG A 100 -16.67 -4.44 -8.03
C ARG A 100 -16.54 -4.02 -6.56
N LYS A 101 -17.60 -3.42 -6.01
CA LYS A 101 -17.63 -2.86 -4.63
C LYS A 101 -17.88 -3.87 -3.51
N ASN A 102 -17.75 -5.17 -3.76
CA ASN A 102 -17.95 -6.19 -2.74
C ASN A 102 -16.59 -6.57 -2.17
N ILE A 103 -16.15 -5.84 -1.15
CA ILE A 103 -14.90 -6.10 -0.43
C ILE A 103 -15.28 -6.52 0.99
N SER A 104 -15.20 -7.83 1.23
CA SER A 104 -15.39 -8.45 2.54
C SER A 104 -14.29 -9.48 2.73
N CYS A 105 -13.42 -9.22 3.70
CA CYS A 105 -12.85 -10.25 4.55
C CYS A 105 -14.01 -10.68 5.48
#